data_AF-A0AAE8MGI6-F1
#
_entry.id   AF-A0AAE8MGI6-F1
#
_cell.length_a   1.000
_cell.length_b   1.000
_cell.length_c   1.000
_cell.angle_alpha   90.00
_cell.angle_beta   90.00
_cell.angle_gamma   90.00
#
_symmetry.space_group_name_H-M   'P 1'
#
loop_
_entity.id
_entity.type
_entity.pdbx_description
1 polymer ?
#
loop_
_entity_poly.entity_id
_entity_poly.type
_entity_poly.pdbx_seq_one_letter_code
_entity_poly.pdbx_strand_id
1 'polypeptide(L)'
;MATSIDTGPFGPGLPPDSTESGRARNQVINQMMVGGPFAEVIAHQEEVLKGLSATEILESQIHFHHWMLMHGMTLQLCPPSLEYTRSDMPSNDVKRGDRRIVAVTQGTIARDATNLIIPTIKALSDRNDLLVVAILGKRNAFLPDNVAIPSNTRVIDYLPYDVLLPHASVFVMNAGYGGFLHGVTNGVSMVLAGETEDKPKIAMHGEWSGVAVNLRTGRPNPDLVRAGVRRILEDGGFKKRVIDIKAENEAMEYFDFIEKQILSIRDLVEV
;
A
#
# COMPACT_ATOMS: atom_id res chain seq x y z
N MET A 1 -14.73 8.99 -13.62
CA MET A 1 -15.19 7.60 -13.88
C MET A 1 -16.70 7.55 -14.02
N ALA A 2 -17.46 8.11 -13.07
CA ALA A 2 -18.93 8.08 -13.11
C ALA A 2 -19.59 8.93 -14.24
N THR A 3 -18.87 9.89 -14.83
CA THR A 3 -19.35 10.71 -15.98
C THR A 3 -18.36 10.72 -17.16
N SER A 4 -17.55 9.67 -17.30
CA SER A 4 -16.70 9.58 -18.51
C SER A 4 -17.56 9.45 -19.76
N ILE A 5 -17.08 10.01 -20.87
CA ILE A 5 -17.76 9.91 -22.16
C ILE A 5 -17.56 8.52 -22.78
N ASP A 6 -16.50 7.79 -22.41
CA ASP A 6 -16.18 6.47 -22.97
C ASP A 6 -16.79 5.29 -22.18
N THR A 7 -17.29 5.53 -20.97
CA THR A 7 -17.92 4.49 -20.14
C THR A 7 -19.44 4.62 -20.12
N GLY A 8 -20.14 3.54 -19.82
CA GLY A 8 -21.58 3.62 -19.55
C GLY A 8 -21.88 4.66 -18.46
N PRO A 9 -22.93 5.49 -18.62
CA PRO A 9 -23.27 6.51 -17.64
C PRO A 9 -23.71 5.87 -16.33
N PHE A 10 -23.44 6.54 -15.21
CA PHE A 10 -23.82 6.06 -13.89
C PHE A 10 -25.35 5.91 -13.77
N GLY A 11 -25.82 4.73 -13.35
CA GLY A 11 -27.24 4.42 -13.11
C GLY A 11 -27.82 3.40 -14.09
N PRO A 12 -27.96 3.70 -15.40
CA PRO A 12 -28.62 2.83 -16.38
C PRO A 12 -27.99 1.45 -16.63
N GLY A 13 -26.74 1.23 -16.19
CA GLY A 13 -26.06 -0.07 -16.35
C GLY A 13 -25.70 -0.43 -17.79
N LEU A 14 -25.54 0.58 -18.67
CA LEU A 14 -25.15 0.35 -20.06
C LEU A 14 -23.68 -0.09 -20.16
N PRO A 15 -23.32 -0.94 -21.14
CA PRO A 15 -21.92 -1.26 -21.43
C PRO A 15 -21.14 -0.03 -21.90
N PRO A 16 -19.79 -0.02 -21.79
CA PRO A 16 -18.96 1.03 -22.35
C PRO A 16 -19.11 1.09 -23.88
N ASP A 17 -19.07 2.29 -24.42
CA ASP A 17 -19.29 2.55 -25.85
C ASP A 17 -18.48 3.78 -26.27
N SER A 18 -17.30 3.51 -26.82
CA SER A 18 -16.34 4.52 -27.26
C SER A 18 -16.54 4.95 -28.72
N THR A 19 -17.72 4.69 -29.30
CA THR A 19 -18.08 5.26 -30.60
C THR A 19 -18.42 6.74 -30.45
N GLU A 20 -18.43 7.50 -31.55
CA GLU A 20 -18.79 8.92 -31.52
C GLU A 20 -20.22 9.15 -31.02
N SER A 21 -21.17 8.33 -31.50
CA SER A 21 -22.56 8.35 -31.04
C SER A 21 -22.70 7.92 -29.58
N GLY A 22 -21.93 6.92 -29.14
CA GLY A 22 -21.85 6.49 -27.74
C GLY A 22 -21.38 7.60 -26.80
N ARG A 23 -20.29 8.28 -27.16
CA ARG A 23 -19.78 9.44 -26.41
C ARG A 23 -20.78 10.58 -26.34
N ALA A 24 -21.41 10.94 -27.46
CA ALA A 24 -22.42 12.00 -27.50
C ALA A 24 -23.63 11.69 -26.60
N ARG A 25 -24.13 10.44 -26.64
CA ARG A 25 -25.17 9.96 -25.72
C ARG A 25 -24.74 10.10 -24.26
N ASN A 26 -23.54 9.64 -23.93
CA ASN A 26 -23.03 9.66 -22.56
C ASN A 26 -22.87 11.09 -22.04
N GLN A 27 -22.38 12.03 -22.85
CA GLN A 27 -22.31 13.45 -22.51
C GLN A 27 -23.67 14.02 -22.10
N VAL A 28 -24.71 13.77 -22.91
CA VAL A 28 -26.07 14.25 -22.63
C VAL A 28 -26.61 13.66 -21.33
N ILE A 29 -26.45 12.34 -21.12
CA ILE A 29 -26.92 11.68 -19.89
C ILE A 29 -26.18 12.21 -18.66
N ASN A 30 -24.87 12.40 -18.75
CA ASN A 30 -24.07 12.94 -17.65
C ASN A 30 -24.52 14.36 -17.27
N GLN A 31 -24.82 15.22 -18.26
CA GLN A 31 -25.37 16.56 -18.03
C GLN A 31 -26.74 16.51 -17.36
N MET A 32 -27.63 15.62 -17.81
CA MET A 32 -28.94 15.42 -17.19
C MET A 32 -28.83 14.96 -15.73
N MET A 33 -27.83 14.14 -15.40
CA MET A 33 -27.62 13.66 -14.03
C MET A 33 -27.13 14.76 -13.09
N VAL A 34 -26.29 15.69 -13.58
CA VAL A 34 -25.84 16.86 -12.82
C VAL A 34 -26.98 17.87 -12.61
N GLY A 35 -27.74 18.18 -13.66
CA GLY A 35 -28.84 19.15 -13.59
C GLY A 35 -30.18 18.57 -13.11
N GLY A 36 -30.25 17.27 -12.84
CA GLY A 36 -31.48 16.54 -12.54
C GLY A 36 -31.54 16.05 -11.09
N PRO A 37 -31.75 14.74 -10.84
CA PRO A 37 -32.01 14.21 -9.49
C PRO A 37 -30.95 14.50 -8.42
N PHE A 38 -29.71 14.83 -8.82
CA PHE A 38 -28.62 15.14 -7.90
C PHE A 38 -28.37 16.64 -7.73
N ALA A 39 -29.08 17.52 -8.44
CA ALA A 39 -28.78 18.95 -8.48
C ALA A 39 -28.81 19.61 -7.09
N GLU A 40 -29.79 19.28 -6.25
CA GLU A 40 -29.90 19.82 -4.90
C GLU A 40 -28.74 19.37 -4.00
N VAL A 41 -28.35 18.09 -4.11
CA VAL A 41 -27.23 17.55 -3.32
C VAL A 41 -25.90 18.16 -3.79
N ILE A 42 -25.72 18.36 -5.09
CA ILE A 42 -24.56 19.02 -5.69
C ILE A 42 -24.46 20.47 -5.20
N ALA A 43 -25.56 21.22 -5.24
CA ALA A 43 -25.62 22.59 -4.73
C ALA A 43 -25.29 22.65 -3.22
N HIS A 44 -25.82 21.72 -2.43
CA HIS A 44 -25.54 21.64 -1.00
C HIS A 44 -24.07 21.32 -0.71
N GLN A 45 -23.45 20.41 -1.46
CA GLN A 45 -22.02 20.11 -1.31
C GLN A 45 -21.17 21.35 -1.58
N GLU A 46 -21.45 22.11 -2.64
CA GLU A 46 -20.72 23.34 -2.94
C GLU A 46 -20.86 24.39 -1.83
N GLU A 47 -22.06 24.54 -1.26
CA GLU A 47 -22.30 25.42 -0.13
C GLU A 47 -21.45 25.02 1.10
N VAL A 48 -21.43 23.74 1.43
CA VAL A 48 -20.62 23.20 2.54
C VAL A 48 -19.13 23.44 2.29
N LEU A 49 -18.63 23.18 1.08
CA LEU A 49 -17.22 23.39 0.73
C LEU A 49 -16.81 24.86 0.83
N LYS A 50 -17.68 25.78 0.38
CA LYS A 50 -17.46 27.23 0.55
C LYS A 50 -17.44 27.62 2.03
N GLY A 51 -18.35 27.08 2.83
CA GLY A 51 -18.40 27.31 4.29
C GLY A 51 -17.14 26.82 5.03
N LEU A 52 -16.49 25.77 4.52
CA LEU A 52 -15.26 25.21 5.08
C LEU A 52 -13.97 25.86 4.55
N SER A 53 -14.08 26.98 3.81
CA SER A 53 -12.93 27.71 3.24
C SER A 53 -12.08 26.88 2.27
N ALA A 54 -12.71 26.00 1.47
CA ALA A 54 -12.01 25.28 0.41
C ALA A 54 -11.29 26.25 -0.55
N THR A 55 -10.01 25.99 -0.82
CA THR A 55 -9.16 26.84 -1.69
C THR A 55 -9.38 26.58 -3.18
N GLU A 56 -10.01 25.45 -3.51
CA GLU A 56 -10.36 25.05 -4.88
C GLU A 56 -11.69 24.28 -4.84
N ILE A 57 -12.61 24.64 -5.73
CA ILE A 57 -13.89 23.95 -5.92
C ILE A 57 -13.94 23.53 -7.39
N LEU A 58 -13.94 22.23 -7.63
CA LEU A 58 -13.98 21.65 -8.98
C LEU A 58 -15.35 21.91 -9.63
N GLU A 59 -15.39 21.84 -10.96
CA GLU A 59 -16.64 21.93 -11.72
C GLU A 59 -17.69 20.93 -11.22
N SER A 60 -18.95 21.37 -11.17
CA SER A 60 -20.08 20.59 -10.67
C SER A 60 -20.23 19.31 -11.49
N GLN A 61 -20.06 18.17 -10.81
CA GLN A 61 -20.24 16.83 -11.36
C GLN A 61 -21.07 16.03 -10.36
N ILE A 62 -21.57 14.87 -10.76
CA ILE A 62 -22.18 13.94 -9.79
C ILE A 62 -21.14 13.58 -8.72
N HIS A 63 -21.56 13.51 -7.46
CA HIS A 63 -20.68 13.36 -6.29
C HIS A 63 -19.64 12.23 -6.41
N PHE A 64 -20.05 11.10 -6.98
CA PHE A 64 -19.19 9.94 -7.20
C PHE A 64 -18.02 10.24 -8.13
N HIS A 65 -18.16 11.20 -9.04
CA HIS A 65 -17.10 11.60 -9.96
C HIS A 65 -15.92 12.23 -9.23
N HIS A 66 -16.16 13.18 -8.32
CA HIS A 66 -15.10 13.84 -7.57
C HIS A 66 -14.35 12.87 -6.65
N TRP A 67 -15.04 11.91 -6.02
CA TRP A 67 -14.41 10.88 -5.19
C TRP A 67 -13.40 10.02 -5.96
N MET A 68 -13.63 9.81 -7.25
CA MET A 68 -12.76 9.02 -8.13
C MET A 68 -11.65 9.85 -8.78
N LEU A 69 -11.81 11.18 -8.86
CA LEU A 69 -10.76 12.08 -9.36
C LEU A 69 -9.76 12.48 -8.27
N MET A 70 -10.20 12.55 -7.01
CA MET A 70 -9.33 12.87 -5.88
C MET A 70 -8.52 11.65 -5.41
N HIS A 71 -7.95 10.86 -6.32
CA HIS A 71 -7.18 9.65 -6.00
C HIS A 71 -5.91 9.92 -5.16
N GLY A 72 -5.48 11.18 -5.07
CA GLY A 72 -4.45 11.62 -4.12
C GLY A 72 -4.94 11.69 -2.67
N MET A 73 -6.26 11.71 -2.46
CA MET A 73 -6.93 11.74 -1.16
C MET A 73 -7.77 10.47 -0.90
N THR A 74 -8.16 9.74 -1.94
CA THR A 74 -8.92 8.49 -1.88
C THR A 74 -8.14 7.33 -2.52
N LEU A 75 -8.01 6.21 -1.83
CA LEU A 75 -7.44 4.98 -2.40
C LEU A 75 -8.51 4.27 -3.25
N GLN A 76 -8.35 4.25 -4.58
CA GLN A 76 -9.17 3.42 -5.45
C GLN A 76 -8.52 2.05 -5.67
N LEU A 77 -9.11 1.00 -5.08
CA LEU A 77 -8.57 -0.37 -5.06
C LEU A 77 -9.22 -1.25 -6.15
N CYS A 78 -9.12 -0.87 -7.42
CA CYS A 78 -9.60 -1.69 -8.54
C CYS A 78 -8.41 -2.26 -9.34
N PRO A 79 -8.36 -3.57 -9.63
CA PRO A 79 -7.32 -4.12 -10.50
C PRO A 79 -7.43 -3.56 -11.92
N PRO A 80 -6.32 -3.26 -12.61
CA PRO A 80 -6.37 -2.61 -13.93
C PRO A 80 -7.19 -3.34 -14.99
N SER A 81 -7.33 -4.67 -14.89
CA SER A 81 -8.11 -5.49 -15.83
C SER A 81 -9.64 -5.33 -15.67
N LEU A 82 -10.11 -4.75 -14.57
CA LEU A 82 -11.52 -4.45 -14.33
C LEU A 82 -11.86 -2.97 -14.62
N GLU A 83 -10.89 -2.18 -15.08
CA GLU A 83 -11.08 -0.79 -15.47
C GLU A 83 -11.30 -0.65 -16.98
N TYR A 84 -12.18 0.27 -17.38
CA TYR A 84 -12.38 0.61 -18.79
C TYR A 84 -11.33 1.61 -19.28
N THR A 85 -10.88 1.45 -20.52
CA THR A 85 -10.02 2.43 -21.20
C THR A 85 -10.80 3.72 -21.44
N ARG A 86 -10.25 4.88 -21.03
CA ARG A 86 -10.90 6.19 -21.16
C ARG A 86 -9.94 7.20 -21.79
N SER A 87 -10.42 7.90 -22.80
CA SER A 87 -9.70 8.97 -23.52
C SER A 87 -9.74 10.30 -22.78
N ASP A 88 -10.76 10.51 -21.95
CA ASP A 88 -10.97 11.71 -21.14
C ASP A 88 -10.35 11.60 -19.73
N MET A 89 -9.49 10.61 -19.51
CA MET A 89 -8.75 10.49 -18.26
C MET A 89 -7.72 11.63 -18.18
N PRO A 90 -7.65 12.39 -17.07
CA PRO A 90 -6.51 13.27 -16.84
C PRO A 90 -5.23 12.43 -16.95
N SER A 91 -4.13 13.01 -17.41
CA SER A 91 -2.86 12.29 -17.49
C SER A 91 -2.52 11.72 -16.11
N ASN A 92 -2.68 10.41 -15.93
CA ASN A 92 -2.29 9.68 -14.73
C ASN A 92 -0.78 9.49 -14.71
N ASP A 93 -0.04 10.59 -14.84
CA ASP A 93 1.41 10.67 -14.61
C ASP A 93 1.71 10.55 -13.10
N VAL A 94 1.09 9.57 -12.42
CA VAL A 94 1.61 9.03 -11.16
C VAL A 94 2.82 8.19 -11.55
N LYS A 95 3.91 8.88 -11.86
CA LYS A 95 5.21 8.24 -12.04
C LYS A 95 5.62 7.69 -10.69
N ARG A 96 5.99 6.41 -10.65
CA ARG A 96 6.78 5.89 -9.54
C ARG A 96 7.96 6.84 -9.38
N GLY A 97 8.00 7.59 -8.27
CA GLY A 97 9.12 8.49 -8.04
C GLY A 97 10.43 7.71 -8.05
N ASP A 98 11.52 8.37 -8.38
CA ASP A 98 12.84 7.71 -8.52
C ASP A 98 13.42 7.21 -7.18
N ARG A 99 12.77 7.53 -6.07
CA ARG A 99 13.20 7.15 -4.73
C ARG A 99 12.88 5.69 -4.43
N ARG A 100 13.86 4.98 -3.89
CA ARG A 100 13.69 3.61 -3.38
C ARG A 100 12.89 3.64 -2.07
N ILE A 101 11.89 2.79 -1.97
CA ILE A 101 11.01 2.76 -0.79
C ILE A 101 11.63 1.87 0.30
N VAL A 102 11.72 2.41 1.52
CA VAL A 102 12.05 1.65 2.73
C VAL A 102 10.79 1.61 3.60
N ALA A 103 10.17 0.44 3.69
CA ALA A 103 9.04 0.23 4.59
C ALA A 103 9.57 -0.05 6.00
N VAL A 104 8.95 0.54 7.04
CA VAL A 104 9.28 0.24 8.44
C VAL A 104 8.03 0.00 9.28
N THR A 105 8.06 -1.02 10.14
CA THR A 105 6.95 -1.33 11.07
C THR A 105 7.45 -1.94 12.38
N GLN A 106 6.71 -1.71 13.46
CA GLN A 106 6.85 -2.42 14.75
C GLN A 106 5.78 -3.52 14.93
N GLY A 107 5.04 -3.85 13.88
CA GLY A 107 3.95 -4.82 13.96
C GLY A 107 2.75 -4.29 14.77
N THR A 108 1.89 -5.20 15.23
CA THR A 108 0.58 -4.86 15.82
C THR A 108 0.53 -5.05 17.35
N ILE A 109 1.48 -5.79 17.93
CA ILE A 109 1.52 -6.11 19.36
C ILE A 109 2.52 -5.22 20.10
N ALA A 110 3.82 -5.36 19.81
CA ALA A 110 4.89 -4.55 20.42
C ALA A 110 5.08 -3.22 19.68
N ARG A 111 4.18 -2.25 19.93
CA ARG A 111 4.02 -1.03 19.11
C ARG A 111 4.78 0.22 19.55
N ASP A 112 5.73 0.10 20.48
CA ASP A 112 6.53 1.26 20.89
C ASP A 112 7.40 1.74 19.72
N ALA A 113 7.04 2.90 19.16
CA ALA A 113 7.72 3.47 18.00
C ALA A 113 9.17 3.85 18.29
N THR A 114 9.55 4.06 19.56
CA THR A 114 10.93 4.39 19.96
C THR A 114 11.90 3.23 19.75
N ASN A 115 11.38 1.99 19.69
CA ASN A 115 12.20 0.80 19.53
C ASN A 115 12.77 0.66 18.10
N LEU A 116 12.02 0.99 17.05
CA LEU A 116 12.49 0.79 15.65
C LEU A 116 12.05 1.87 14.68
N ILE A 117 10.77 2.25 14.69
CA ILE A 117 10.22 3.23 13.72
C ILE A 117 10.99 4.55 13.80
N ILE A 118 11.10 5.14 15.00
CA ILE A 118 11.79 6.41 15.21
C ILE A 118 13.29 6.29 14.92
N PRO A 119 14.02 5.26 15.39
CA PRO A 119 15.39 5.01 14.96
C PRO A 119 15.57 4.94 13.45
N THR A 120 14.67 4.26 12.72
CA THR A 120 14.71 4.17 11.26
C THR A 120 14.47 5.51 10.57
N ILE A 121 13.49 6.28 11.02
CA ILE A 121 13.23 7.63 10.50
C ILE A 121 14.48 8.51 10.68
N LYS A 122 15.09 8.50 11.86
CA LYS A 122 16.32 9.25 12.15
C LYS A 122 17.48 8.77 11.26
N ALA A 123 17.67 7.46 11.15
CA ALA A 123 18.74 6.82 10.40
C ALA A 123 18.74 7.13 8.90
N LEU A 124 17.60 7.51 8.33
CA LEU A 124 17.43 7.69 6.89
C LEU A 124 16.98 9.12 6.52
N SER A 125 16.93 10.03 7.49
CA SER A 125 16.44 11.40 7.32
C SER A 125 17.21 12.24 6.30
N ASP A 126 18.50 11.94 6.12
CA ASP A 126 19.43 12.60 5.19
C ASP A 126 19.53 11.91 3.81
N ARG A 127 18.76 10.84 3.58
CA ARG A 127 18.79 10.05 2.35
C ARG A 127 17.69 10.47 1.37
N ASN A 128 18.02 11.46 0.53
CA ASN A 128 17.10 11.99 -0.48
C ASN A 128 16.74 10.97 -1.58
N ASP A 129 17.56 9.94 -1.78
CA ASP A 129 17.28 8.83 -2.71
C ASP A 129 16.31 7.78 -2.15
N LEU A 130 15.93 7.90 -0.87
CA LEU A 130 15.01 6.98 -0.19
C LEU A 130 13.70 7.68 0.16
N LEU A 131 12.60 6.91 0.14
CA LEU A 131 11.32 7.27 0.72
C LEU A 131 11.02 6.30 1.86
N VAL A 132 10.98 6.80 3.09
CA VAL A 132 10.65 5.99 4.27
C VAL A 132 9.14 5.99 4.46
N VAL A 133 8.52 4.80 4.50
CA VAL A 133 7.10 4.63 4.81
C VAL A 133 6.97 3.88 6.13
N ALA A 134 6.62 4.61 7.18
CA ALA A 134 6.46 4.08 8.54
C ALA A 134 5.00 3.69 8.80
N ILE A 135 4.76 2.41 9.08
CA ILE A 135 3.45 1.85 9.40
C ILE A 135 3.38 1.62 10.92
N LEU A 136 2.44 2.28 11.59
CA LEU A 136 2.32 2.24 13.06
C LEU A 136 1.57 1.01 13.59
N GLY A 137 0.91 0.27 12.71
CA GLY A 137 0.29 -1.02 13.01
C GLY A 137 -1.03 -0.95 13.79
N LYS A 138 -1.64 0.23 13.94
CA LYS A 138 -2.97 0.40 14.55
C LYS A 138 -3.66 1.63 13.97
N ARG A 139 -4.93 1.48 13.58
CA ARG A 139 -5.76 2.61 13.14
C ARG A 139 -5.81 3.72 14.18
N ASN A 140 -5.75 4.97 13.71
CA ASN A 140 -5.69 6.20 14.50
C ASN A 140 -4.45 6.32 15.40
N ALA A 141 -3.40 5.53 15.17
CA ALA A 141 -2.11 5.74 15.83
C ALA A 141 -1.40 6.95 15.23
N PHE A 142 -0.64 7.66 16.06
CA PHE A 142 0.19 8.78 15.67
C PHE A 142 1.53 8.67 16.39
N LEU A 143 2.57 9.26 15.80
CA LEU A 143 3.84 9.44 16.51
C LEU A 143 3.70 10.63 17.47
N PRO A 144 4.44 10.66 18.59
CA PRO A 144 4.45 11.80 19.49
C PRO A 144 4.83 13.11 18.76
N ASP A 145 4.22 14.24 19.13
CA ASP A 145 4.39 15.53 18.46
C ASP A 145 5.85 16.06 18.45
N ASN A 146 6.68 15.58 19.39
CA ASN A 146 8.09 15.93 19.46
C ASN A 146 8.97 15.16 18.45
N VAL A 147 8.40 14.21 17.68
CA VAL A 147 9.12 13.48 16.64
C VAL A 147 9.05 14.28 15.33
N ALA A 148 10.15 14.91 14.97
CA ALA A 148 10.28 15.55 13.67
C ALA A 148 10.18 14.52 12.54
N ILE A 149 9.28 14.75 11.58
CA ILE A 149 9.10 13.91 10.39
C ILE A 149 9.85 14.54 9.21
N PRO A 150 10.93 13.92 8.71
CA PRO A 150 11.68 14.41 7.56
C PRO A 150 10.82 14.45 6.29
N SER A 151 11.19 15.29 5.32
CA SER A 151 10.48 15.44 4.04
C SER A 151 10.42 14.14 3.21
N ASN A 152 11.39 13.24 3.41
CA ASN A 152 11.47 11.93 2.78
C ASN A 152 10.74 10.83 3.56
N THR A 153 9.98 11.17 4.60
CA THR A 153 9.23 10.21 5.42
C THR A 153 7.72 10.39 5.24
N ARG A 154 6.99 9.27 5.21
CA ARG A 154 5.54 9.22 5.30
C ARG A 154 5.16 8.30 6.45
N VAL A 155 4.29 8.76 7.34
CA VAL A 155 3.82 8.00 8.49
C VAL A 155 2.36 7.64 8.26
N ILE A 156 2.02 6.37 8.41
CA ILE A 156 0.69 5.83 8.18
C ILE A 156 0.32 5.00 9.41
N ASP A 157 -0.87 5.20 9.93
CA ASP A 157 -1.36 4.53 11.14
C ASP A 157 -1.52 3.01 10.93
N TYR A 158 -2.12 2.63 9.79
CA TYR A 158 -2.34 1.25 9.38
C TYR A 158 -2.35 1.13 7.86
N LEU A 159 -1.59 0.17 7.33
CA LEU A 159 -1.58 -0.19 5.92
C LEU A 159 -1.32 -1.69 5.77
N PRO A 160 -2.11 -2.43 4.97
CA PRO A 160 -1.79 -3.82 4.64
C PRO A 160 -0.43 -3.91 3.95
N TYR A 161 0.43 -4.81 4.40
CA TYR A 161 1.81 -4.89 3.90
C TYR A 161 1.87 -5.22 2.40
N ASP A 162 0.99 -6.09 1.91
CA ASP A 162 0.97 -6.51 0.51
C ASP A 162 0.60 -5.38 -0.48
N VAL A 163 0.10 -4.25 0.03
CA VAL A 163 -0.12 -3.04 -0.79
C VAL A 163 1.20 -2.28 -1.00
N LEU A 164 2.10 -2.29 0.00
CA LEU A 164 3.33 -1.50 -0.03
C LEU A 164 4.54 -2.32 -0.51
N LEU A 165 4.67 -3.55 -0.03
CA LEU A 165 5.87 -4.37 -0.21
C LEU A 165 6.21 -4.67 -1.68
N PRO A 166 5.27 -4.86 -2.62
CA PRO A 166 5.62 -4.99 -4.05
C PRO A 166 6.44 -3.81 -4.61
N HIS A 167 6.34 -2.65 -3.97
CA HIS A 167 7.05 -1.43 -4.38
C HIS A 167 8.29 -1.12 -3.53
N ALA A 168 8.46 -1.81 -2.40
CA ALA A 168 9.54 -1.60 -1.44
C ALA A 168 10.86 -2.21 -1.90
N SER A 169 11.96 -1.51 -1.64
CA SER A 169 13.31 -2.03 -1.82
C SER A 169 13.83 -2.74 -0.58
N VAL A 170 13.42 -2.27 0.61
CA VAL A 170 13.84 -2.83 1.91
C VAL A 170 12.65 -2.82 2.87
N PHE A 171 12.53 -3.87 3.67
CA PHE A 171 11.56 -3.93 4.76
C PHE A 171 12.25 -4.02 6.13
N VAL A 172 12.17 -2.95 6.91
CA VAL A 172 12.71 -2.87 8.27
C VAL A 172 11.61 -3.25 9.25
N MET A 173 11.80 -4.32 10.01
CA MET A 173 10.76 -4.77 10.94
C MET A 173 11.31 -5.46 12.18
N ASN A 174 10.46 -5.60 13.19
CA ASN A 174 10.83 -6.20 14.47
C ASN A 174 10.93 -7.73 14.46
N ALA A 175 10.89 -8.36 13.29
CA ALA A 175 10.98 -9.80 13.09
C ALA A 175 9.79 -10.63 13.61
N GLY A 176 8.58 -10.09 13.65
CA GLY A 176 7.39 -10.93 13.83
C GLY A 176 7.17 -11.87 12.63
N TYR A 177 6.84 -13.14 12.88
CA TYR A 177 6.73 -14.17 11.84
C TYR A 177 5.77 -13.81 10.70
N GLY A 178 4.60 -13.25 11.00
CA GLY A 178 3.66 -12.83 9.95
C GLY A 178 4.25 -11.78 9.00
N GLY A 179 4.92 -10.76 9.56
CA GLY A 179 5.63 -9.75 8.76
C GLY A 179 6.77 -10.36 7.94
N PHE A 180 7.47 -11.36 8.49
CA PHE A 180 8.54 -12.07 7.80
C PHE A 180 8.03 -12.76 6.53
N LEU A 181 6.91 -13.47 6.64
CA LEU A 181 6.28 -14.11 5.50
C LEU A 181 5.82 -13.09 4.45
N HIS A 182 5.23 -11.96 4.85
CA HIS A 182 4.91 -10.88 3.90
C HIS A 182 6.15 -10.37 3.17
N GLY A 183 7.29 -10.20 3.86
CA GLY A 183 8.56 -9.83 3.22
C GLY A 183 9.00 -10.85 2.16
N VAL A 184 9.00 -12.14 2.51
CA VAL A 184 9.37 -13.23 1.60
C VAL A 184 8.42 -13.34 0.40
N THR A 185 7.11 -13.39 0.63
CA THR A 185 6.10 -13.53 -0.45
C THR A 185 6.11 -12.36 -1.43
N ASN A 186 6.46 -11.16 -0.96
CA ASN A 186 6.63 -9.98 -1.83
C ASN A 186 8.05 -9.85 -2.41
N GLY A 187 8.98 -10.76 -2.07
CA GLY A 187 10.35 -10.75 -2.56
C GLY A 187 11.16 -9.55 -2.08
N VAL A 188 10.92 -9.09 -0.85
CA VAL A 188 11.57 -7.90 -0.26
C VAL A 188 12.57 -8.34 0.81
N SER A 189 13.84 -7.99 0.62
CA SER A 189 14.89 -8.24 1.59
C SER A 189 14.72 -7.38 2.85
N MET A 190 15.15 -7.91 4.00
CA MET A 190 14.73 -7.37 5.30
C MET A 190 15.88 -6.90 6.18
N VAL A 191 15.57 -5.97 7.09
CA VAL A 191 16.41 -5.65 8.25
C VAL A 191 15.59 -5.97 9.50
N LEU A 192 16.12 -6.84 10.35
CA LEU A 192 15.39 -7.49 11.43
C LEU A 192 15.88 -7.02 12.80
N ALA A 193 14.97 -6.47 13.60
CA ALA A 193 15.23 -5.94 14.93
C ALA A 193 14.35 -6.65 15.98
N GLY A 194 14.66 -7.90 16.28
CA GLY A 194 13.91 -8.76 17.20
C GLY A 194 14.64 -9.03 18.51
N GLU A 195 13.93 -9.01 19.63
CA GLU A 195 14.51 -9.30 20.97
C GLU A 195 13.66 -10.25 21.82
N THR A 196 12.34 -10.20 21.68
CA THR A 196 11.39 -10.95 22.53
C THR A 196 10.51 -11.89 21.71
N GLU A 197 9.73 -12.73 22.39
CA GLU A 197 8.84 -13.73 21.78
C GLU A 197 9.58 -14.67 20.81
N ASP A 198 9.07 -14.84 19.60
CA ASP A 198 9.66 -15.62 18.50
C ASP A 198 10.73 -14.84 17.72
N LYS A 199 10.81 -13.52 17.90
CA LYS A 199 11.53 -12.59 17.03
C LYS A 199 13.04 -12.88 16.93
N PRO A 200 13.78 -13.23 18.00
CA PRO A 200 15.19 -13.61 17.86
C PRO A 200 15.40 -14.81 16.93
N LYS A 201 14.49 -15.79 16.99
CA LYS A 201 14.55 -16.98 16.13
C LYS A 201 14.24 -16.63 14.68
N ILE A 202 13.22 -15.79 14.44
CA ILE A 202 12.90 -15.30 13.10
C ILE A 202 14.04 -14.46 12.52
N ALA A 203 14.65 -13.59 13.33
CA ALA A 203 15.81 -12.80 12.93
C ALA A 203 17.00 -13.68 12.51
N MET A 204 17.27 -14.74 13.28
CA MET A 204 18.30 -15.73 12.95
C MET A 204 17.97 -16.52 11.69
N HIS A 205 16.71 -16.93 11.49
CA HIS A 205 16.29 -17.58 10.25
C HIS A 205 16.49 -16.67 9.03
N GLY A 206 16.16 -15.39 9.15
CA GLY A 206 16.40 -14.40 8.09
C GLY A 206 17.88 -14.23 7.75
N GLU A 207 18.74 -14.19 8.77
CA GLU A 207 20.21 -14.12 8.62
C GLU A 207 20.76 -15.39 7.97
N TRP A 208 20.44 -16.56 8.51
CA TRP A 208 20.91 -17.86 8.02
C TRP A 208 20.47 -18.15 6.59
N SER A 209 19.22 -17.85 6.27
CA SER A 209 18.67 -18.04 4.93
C SER A 209 19.21 -17.02 3.92
N GLY A 210 19.86 -15.94 4.37
CA GLY A 210 20.44 -14.92 3.51
C GLY A 210 19.43 -13.90 2.95
N VAL A 211 18.22 -13.80 3.52
CA VAL A 211 17.20 -12.83 3.08
C VAL A 211 17.18 -11.54 3.91
N ALA A 212 17.93 -11.51 5.02
CA ALA A 212 17.89 -10.39 5.93
C ALA A 212 19.20 -10.10 6.66
N VAL A 213 19.37 -8.83 7.05
CA VAL A 213 20.36 -8.42 8.06
C VAL A 213 19.69 -8.46 9.44
N ASN A 214 20.25 -9.25 10.35
CA ASN A 214 19.83 -9.31 11.75
C ASN A 214 20.61 -8.29 12.58
N LEU A 215 19.90 -7.32 13.18
CA LEU A 215 20.49 -6.29 14.04
C LEU A 215 20.82 -6.80 15.45
N ARG A 216 20.33 -8.00 15.82
CA ARG A 216 20.57 -8.66 17.12
C ARG A 216 20.14 -7.82 18.34
N THR A 217 19.17 -6.93 18.14
CA THR A 217 18.53 -6.13 19.20
C THR A 217 17.14 -5.69 18.75
N GLY A 218 16.23 -5.49 19.71
CA GLY A 218 14.90 -4.90 19.49
C GLY A 218 14.89 -3.38 19.61
N ARG A 219 16.01 -2.77 20.02
CA ARG A 219 16.19 -1.33 20.24
C ARG A 219 17.45 -0.81 19.55
N PRO A 220 17.58 -0.97 18.22
CA PRO A 220 18.76 -0.49 17.52
C PRO A 220 18.87 1.03 17.60
N ASN A 221 20.12 1.52 17.71
CA ASN A 221 20.39 2.92 17.44
C ASN A 221 20.29 3.21 15.91
N PRO A 222 20.17 4.49 15.51
CA PRO A 222 20.05 4.84 14.10
C PRO A 222 21.19 4.33 13.20
N ASP A 223 22.43 4.28 13.70
CA ASP A 223 23.59 3.87 12.91
C ASP A 223 23.55 2.39 12.53
N LEU A 224 23.07 1.53 13.44
CA LEU A 224 22.84 0.11 13.16
C LEU A 224 21.78 -0.08 12.07
N VAL A 225 20.68 0.68 12.15
CA VAL A 225 19.64 0.63 11.11
C VAL A 225 20.20 1.11 9.77
N ARG A 226 20.93 2.22 9.77
CA ARG A 226 21.57 2.79 8.57
C ARG A 226 22.50 1.78 7.92
N ALA A 227 23.35 1.11 8.69
CA ALA A 227 24.28 0.10 8.21
C ALA A 227 23.54 -1.12 7.64
N GLY A 228 22.49 -1.59 8.32
CA GLY A 228 21.68 -2.72 7.84
C GLY A 228 20.97 -2.42 6.52
N VAL A 229 20.31 -1.27 6.42
CA VAL A 229 19.63 -0.83 5.18
C VAL A 229 20.63 -0.66 4.05
N ARG A 230 21.77 -0.01 4.32
CA ARG A 230 22.85 0.15 3.33
C ARG A 230 23.33 -1.20 2.79
N ARG A 231 23.60 -2.16 3.69
CA ARG A 231 24.05 -3.50 3.30
C ARG A 231 23.04 -4.21 2.39
N ILE A 232 21.75 -4.17 2.71
CA ILE A 232 20.71 -4.74 1.84
C ILE A 232 20.69 -4.08 0.45
N LEU A 233 20.88 -2.76 0.39
CA LEU A 233 20.83 -2.02 -0.87
C LEU A 233 22.09 -2.19 -1.74
N GLU A 234 23.24 -2.49 -1.14
CA GLU A 234 24.53 -2.65 -1.83
C GLU A 234 24.84 -4.10 -2.20
N ASP A 235 24.42 -5.06 -1.38
CA ASP A 235 24.64 -6.49 -1.61
C ASP A 235 23.44 -7.14 -2.32
N GLY A 236 23.57 -7.29 -3.64
CA GLY A 236 22.56 -7.94 -4.47
C GLY A 236 22.27 -9.41 -4.10
N GLY A 237 23.12 -10.05 -3.29
CA GLY A 237 22.91 -11.41 -2.79
C GLY A 237 21.61 -11.57 -2.00
N PHE A 238 21.24 -10.57 -1.18
CA PHE A 238 19.98 -10.59 -0.44
C PHE A 238 18.76 -10.60 -1.35
N LYS A 239 18.81 -9.79 -2.43
CA LYS A 239 17.71 -9.70 -3.38
C LYS A 239 17.57 -10.99 -4.18
N LYS A 240 18.69 -11.55 -4.64
CA LYS A 240 18.70 -12.85 -5.31
C LYS A 240 18.08 -13.92 -4.40
N ARG A 241 18.55 -14.00 -3.16
CA ARG A 241 18.13 -15.03 -2.23
C ARG A 241 16.66 -14.95 -1.84
N VAL A 242 16.11 -13.74 -1.60
CA VAL A 242 14.68 -13.59 -1.28
C VAL A 242 13.79 -13.94 -2.47
N ILE A 243 14.25 -13.70 -3.70
CA ILE A 243 13.52 -14.11 -4.92
C ILE A 243 13.54 -15.64 -5.09
N ASP A 244 14.68 -16.29 -4.82
CA ASP A 244 14.76 -17.76 -4.84
C ASP A 244 13.78 -18.39 -3.84
N ILE A 245 13.74 -17.89 -2.59
CA ILE A 245 12.82 -18.39 -1.55
C ILE A 245 11.37 -18.05 -1.88
N LYS A 246 11.10 -16.89 -2.50
CA LYS A 246 9.75 -16.57 -2.99
C LYS A 246 9.27 -17.61 -4.00
N ALA A 247 10.11 -17.95 -4.98
CA ALA A 247 9.79 -18.96 -5.98
C ALA A 247 9.61 -20.35 -5.35
N GLU A 248 10.43 -20.72 -4.37
CA GLU A 248 10.25 -21.94 -3.57
C GLU A 248 8.88 -21.95 -2.88
N ASN A 249 8.49 -20.83 -2.26
CA ASN A 249 7.21 -20.69 -1.58
C ASN A 249 6.00 -20.77 -2.54
N GLU A 250 6.12 -20.20 -3.74
CA GLU A 250 5.10 -20.32 -4.79
C GLU A 250 4.99 -21.78 -5.29
N ALA A 251 6.12 -22.46 -5.48
CA ALA A 251 6.18 -23.84 -5.96
C ALA A 251 5.65 -24.89 -4.94
N MET A 252 5.46 -24.51 -3.68
CA MET A 252 4.83 -25.40 -2.70
C MET A 252 3.33 -25.63 -2.97
N GLU A 253 2.69 -24.80 -3.80
CA GLU A 253 1.26 -24.90 -4.15
C GLU A 253 0.39 -25.17 -2.91
N TYR A 254 0.66 -24.43 -1.83
CA TYR A 254 0.13 -24.76 -0.50
C TYR A 254 -1.40 -24.73 -0.45
N PHE A 255 -2.04 -23.92 -1.31
CA PHE A 255 -3.50 -23.92 -1.44
C PHE A 255 -4.02 -25.22 -2.02
N ASP A 256 -3.39 -25.76 -3.05
CA ASP A 256 -3.73 -27.07 -3.64
C ASP A 256 -3.54 -28.19 -2.61
N PHE A 257 -2.48 -28.10 -1.80
CA PHE A 257 -2.28 -29.04 -0.71
C PHE A 257 -3.41 -28.94 0.35
N ILE A 258 -3.74 -27.73 0.80
CA ILE A 258 -4.82 -27.51 1.77
C ILE A 258 -6.18 -27.95 1.19
N GLU A 259 -6.47 -27.63 -0.07
CA GLU A 259 -7.68 -28.06 -0.76
C GLU A 259 -7.78 -29.59 -0.79
N LYS A 260 -6.70 -30.29 -1.16
CA LYS A 260 -6.64 -31.76 -1.11
C LYS A 260 -6.94 -32.30 0.29
N GLN A 261 -6.37 -31.69 1.33
CA GLN A 261 -6.64 -32.11 2.71
C GLN A 261 -8.10 -31.88 3.11
N ILE A 262 -8.68 -30.72 2.77
CA ILE A 262 -10.10 -30.41 3.05
C ILE A 262 -11.02 -31.41 2.35
N LEU A 263 -10.77 -31.69 1.07
CA LEU A 263 -11.57 -32.66 0.31
C LEU A 263 -11.46 -34.07 0.88
N SER A 264 -10.27 -34.49 1.34
CA SER A 264 -10.09 -35.82 1.96
C SER A 264 -10.84 -36.01 3.29
N ILE A 265 -11.14 -34.91 4.00
CA ILE A 265 -11.93 -34.97 5.25
C ILE A 265 -13.42 -35.18 4.94
N ARG A 266 -13.92 -34.68 3.81
CA ARG A 266 -15.32 -34.91 3.40
C ARG A 266 -15.62 -36.40 3.27
N ASP A 267 -14.67 -37.16 2.74
CA ASP A 267 -14.78 -38.61 2.56
C ASP A 267 -14.79 -39.39 3.90
N LEU A 268 -14.39 -38.75 5.01
CA LEU A 268 -14.41 -39.35 6.36
C LEU A 268 -15.73 -39.13 7.11
N VAL A 269 -16.60 -38.22 6.66
CA VAL A 269 -17.87 -37.87 7.34
C VAL A 269 -19.08 -38.56 6.70
N GLU A 270 -18.91 -39.20 5.54
CA GLU A 270 -19.95 -39.99 4.86
C GLU A 270 -19.99 -41.48 5.29
N VAL A 271 -19.41 -41.84 6.45
CA VAL A 271 -19.45 -43.20 7.05
C VAL A 271 -20.32 -43.24 8.30
#